data_AF-D5UTK6-F1
#
_entry.id   AF-D5UTK6-F1
#
_cell.length_a   1.000
_cell.length_b   1.000
_cell.length_c   1.000
_cell.angle_alpha   90.00
_cell.angle_beta   90.00
_cell.angle_gamma   90.00
#
_symmetry.space_group_name_H-M   'P 1'
#
loop_
_entity.id
_entity.type
_entity.pdbx_description
1 polymer ?
#
loop_
_entity_poly.entity_id
_entity_poly.type
_entity_poly.pdbx_seq_one_letter_code
_entity_poly.pdbx_strand_id
1 'polypeptide(L)' 'MCHAVPCRTCGKTTWAGCGSHVDAVRAMVAPQDWCGGHDAAPAESTTGRRFPWFR' A
#
# COMPACT_ATOMS: atom_id res chain seq x y z
N MET A 1 3.73 9.97 11.70
CA MET A 1 2.27 10.17 11.80
C MET A 1 1.58 9.22 10.84
N CYS A 2 0.77 8.28 11.32
CA CYS A 2 -0.04 7.43 10.43
C CYS A 2 -1.35 8.16 10.11
N HIS A 3 -1.85 8.01 8.90
CA HIS A 3 -3.12 8.59 8.49
C HIS A 3 -3.90 7.60 7.62
N ALA A 4 -5.23 7.74 7.64
CA ALA A 4 -6.13 7.00 6.78
C ALA A 4 -6.01 7.52 5.35
N VAL A 5 -5.81 6.63 4.39
CA VAL A 5 -5.80 6.93 2.96
C VAL A 5 -6.67 5.92 2.21
N PRO A 6 -7.32 6.30 1.11
CA PRO A 6 -8.06 5.36 0.29
C PRO A 6 -7.10 4.40 -0.42
N CYS A 7 -7.41 3.11 -0.38
CA CYS A 7 -6.69 2.09 -1.12
C CYS A 7 -6.94 2.28 -2.62
N ARG A 8 -5.87 2.32 -3.42
CA ARG A 8 -5.99 2.47 -4.87
C ARG A 8 -6.53 1.23 -5.59
N THR A 9 -6.50 0.08 -4.94
CA THR A 9 -6.96 -1.19 -5.52
C THR A 9 -8.45 -1.41 -5.33
N CYS A 10 -8.98 -1.17 -4.13
CA CYS A 10 -10.36 -1.48 -3.77
C CYS A 10 -11.20 -0.26 -3.36
N GLY A 11 -10.60 0.92 -3.23
CA GLY A 11 -11.28 2.14 -2.77
C GLY A 11 -11.59 2.19 -1.27
N LYS A 12 -11.38 1.10 -0.52
CA LYS A 12 -11.58 1.06 0.94
C LYS A 12 -10.50 1.81 1.70
N THR A 13 -10.75 2.10 2.97
CA THR A 13 -9.78 2.80 3.81
C THR A 13 -8.61 1.90 4.18
N THR A 14 -7.40 2.38 3.91
CA THR A 14 -6.15 1.77 4.35
C THR A 14 -5.34 2.79 5.15
N TRP A 15 -4.18 2.39 5.65
CA TRP A 15 -3.26 3.27 6.36
C TRP A 15 -1.99 3.52 5.55
N ALA A 16 -1.46 4.73 5.65
CA ALA A 16 -0.11 5.05 5.19
C ALA A 16 0.74 5.56 6.37
N GLY A 17 1.96 5.04 6.50
CA GLY A 17 2.93 5.43 7.54
C GLY A 17 3.65 4.24 8.17
N CYS A 18 4.35 4.47 9.27
CA CYS A 18 5.20 3.49 9.95
C CYS A 18 4.47 2.39 10.75
N GLY A 19 3.13 2.42 10.86
CA GLY A 19 2.34 1.39 11.54
C GLY A 19 2.23 1.55 13.06
N SER A 20 3.12 2.31 13.70
CA SER A 20 3.09 2.54 15.16
C SER A 20 1.82 3.26 15.66
N HIS A 21 1.06 3.89 14.76
CA HIS A 21 -0.19 4.57 15.12
C HIS A 21 -1.40 3.97 14.40
N VAL A 22 -1.28 2.75 13.85
CA VAL A 22 -2.38 2.11 13.11
C VAL A 22 -3.59 1.81 13.99
N ASP A 23 -3.38 1.59 15.29
CA ASP A 23 -4.46 1.32 16.26
C ASP A 23 -5.41 2.52 16.40
N ALA A 24 -4.84 3.73 16.54
CA ALA A 24 -5.63 4.97 16.58
C ALA A 24 -6.39 5.20 15.26
N VAL A 25 -5.80 4.84 14.11
CA VAL A 25 -6.47 4.93 12.80
C VAL A 25 -7.59 3.89 12.70
N ARG A 26 -7.37 2.67 13.20
CA ARG A 26 -8.38 1.58 13.25
C ARG A 26 -9.54 1.90 14.18
N ALA A 27 -9.31 2.64 15.26
CA ALA A 27 -10.37 3.09 16.14
C ALA A 27 -11.32 4.11 15.48
N MET A 28 -10.84 4.87 14.49
CA MET A 28 -11.63 5.89 13.79
C MET A 28 -12.44 5.35 12.60
N VAL A 29 -12.16 4.13 12.14
CA VAL A 29 -12.74 3.58 10.91
C VAL A 29 -13.29 2.19 11.20
N ALA A 30 -14.55 1.95 10.84
CA ALA A 30 -15.20 0.69 11.17
C ALA A 30 -14.54 -0.51 10.43
N PRO A 31 -14.56 -1.72 11.03
CA PRO A 31 -13.85 -2.89 10.50
C PRO A 31 -14.26 -3.25 9.07
N GLN A 32 -15.52 -3.04 8.70
CA GLN A 32 -16.02 -3.35 7.35
C GLN A 32 -15.44 -2.45 6.25
N ASP A 33 -15.03 -1.23 6.62
CA ASP A 33 -14.50 -0.21 5.72
C ASP A 33 -12.99 -0.31 5.55
N TRP A 34 -12.34 -1.24 6.28
CA TRP A 34 -10.92 -1.51 6.13
C TRP A 34 -10.62 -2.31 4.88
N CYS A 35 -9.55 -1.92 4.22
CA CYS A 35 -8.91 -2.70 3.18
C CYS A 35 -8.41 -4.03 3.78
N GLY A 36 -8.88 -5.16 3.24
CA GLY A 36 -8.58 -6.50 3.75
C GLY A 36 -7.16 -7.01 3.48
N GLY A 37 -6.26 -6.13 3.05
CA GLY A 37 -4.97 -6.51 2.51
C GLY A 37 -5.13 -6.94 1.06
N HIS A 38 -4.49 -6.19 0.18
CA HIS A 38 -4.20 -6.64 -1.17
C HIS A 38 -2.69 -6.71 -1.22
N ASP A 39 -2.14 -7.83 -1.69
CA ASP A 39 -0.76 -7.86 -2.14
C ASP A 39 -0.64 -6.75 -3.16
N ALA A 40 -0.06 -5.62 -2.74
CA ALA A 40 0.40 -4.60 -3.66
C ALA A 40 1.50 -5.30 -4.44
N ALA A 41 1.12 -5.99 -5.53
CA ALA A 41 2.06 -6.47 -6.51
C ALA A 41 2.92 -5.25 -6.82
N PRO A 42 4.22 -5.28 -6.48
CA PRO A 42 5.08 -4.14 -6.69
C PRO A 42 4.92 -3.80 -8.16
N ALA A 43 4.40 -2.60 -8.44
CA ALA A 43 4.27 -2.09 -9.78
C ALA A 43 5.58 -2.40 -10.48
N GLU A 44 5.49 -3.30 -11.44
CA GLU A 44 6.62 -4.01 -11.99
C GLU A 44 7.67 -3.00 -12.43
N SER A 45 8.71 -2.84 -11.62
CA SER A 45 9.98 -2.35 -12.12
C SER A 45 10.50 -3.50 -12.94
N THR A 46 10.05 -3.54 -14.20
CA THR A 46 10.65 -4.25 -15.31
C THR A 46 12.11 -3.76 -15.39
N THR A 47 12.96 -4.29 -14.51
CA THR A 47 14.40 -4.44 -14.72
C THR A 47 14.54 -5.54 -15.76
N GLY A 48 14.12 -5.16 -16.97
CA GLY A 48 13.99 -6.01 -18.13
C GLY A 48 14.37 -5.19 -19.33
N ARG A 49 15.65 -4.81 -19.41
CA ARG A 49 16.39 -4.75 -20.68
C ARG A 49 17.90 -4.69 -20.42
N ARG A 50 18.46 -5.89 -20.38
CA ARG A 50 19.76 -6.30 -20.92
C ARG A 50 20.27 -5.34 -22.01
N PHE A 51 21.30 -4.55 -21.71
CA PHE A 51 22.12 -3.86 -22.72
C PHE A 51 23.42 -4.64 -22.92
N PRO A 52 23.59 -5.41 -24.02
CA PRO A 52 24.82 -6.14 -24.31
C PRO A 52 25.81 -5.28 -25.14
N TRP A 53 26.02 -4.02 -24.76
CA TRP A 53 26.83 -3.06 -25.54
C TRP A 53 28.17 -2.68 -24.89
N PHE A 54 28.59 -3.41 -23.84
CA PHE A 54 29.99 -3.40 -23.38
C PHE A 54 30.74 -4.51 -24.09
N ARG A 55 31.28 -4.19 -25.27
CA ARG A 55 32.29 -4.96 -26.00
C ARG A 55 33.49 -4.06 -26.24
#